data_AF-A0A353Z3C1-F1
#
_entry.id   AF-A0A353Z3C1-F1
#
_cell.length_a   1.000
_cell.length_b   1.000
_cell.length_c   1.000
_cell.angle_alpha   90.00
_cell.angle_beta   90.00
_cell.angle_gamma   90.00
#
_symmetry.space_group_name_H-M   'P 1'
#
loop_
_entity.id
_entity.type
_entity.pdbx_description
1 polymer ?
#
loop_
_entity_poly.entity_id
_entity_poly.type
_entity_poly.pdbx_seq_one_letter_code
_entity_poly.pdbx_strand_id
1 'polypeptide(L)'
;MKSLTQFSKSVIFFATVCLFGCTTPEPGKGQATGTYYSRVYEPAEKAFSILTPKHWEMEGGIFRVNAATAGGPLNAIEAKCNLVIKKDAKATVAFQILPDIVYAHQGVGGGFFPVGSNYQGAEIRPMPDVKTLVQNIFQGIRPRASNVKVLELKKLPGEKKSLDKGLSYTNQILAQLGMAAMSFSADAAGGVFEYTEDGISYREIIVCGMINMPAAMTWKNTRTLSFRAPKNSFEKWKPAFDIMRSSVEFNPDWILKEAGGQRQRADMVQKIYSEIRRIDQEIVTNTSINRNEIMNDNYLVLTGQEEFVNPHTGKIEKDTDAYQYRWTTSGGDVYFTNREEENPNLFYENTDFKRTPVRKRLNE
;
A
#
# COMPACT_ATOMS: atom_id res chain seq x y z
N MET A 1 18.76 0.63 -29.31
CA MET A 1 17.69 1.65 -29.29
C MET A 1 16.46 1.15 -30.03
N LYS A 2 15.56 0.43 -29.35
CA LYS A 2 14.19 0.14 -29.80
C LYS A 2 13.27 0.23 -28.58
N SER A 3 12.36 1.20 -28.65
CA SER A 3 11.15 1.50 -27.85
C SER A 3 11.13 1.33 -26.32
N LEU A 4 11.37 2.45 -25.62
CA LEU A 4 10.93 2.74 -24.23
C LEU A 4 9.41 2.93 -24.09
N THR A 5 8.64 2.77 -25.17
CA THR A 5 7.18 2.95 -25.22
C THR A 5 6.37 1.73 -24.74
N GLN A 6 7.02 0.67 -24.27
CA GLN A 6 6.35 -0.56 -23.78
C GLN A 6 6.22 -0.64 -22.25
N PHE A 7 6.87 0.27 -21.49
CA PHE A 7 6.85 0.30 -20.02
C PHE A 7 5.51 0.76 -19.41
N SER A 8 4.58 1.28 -20.21
CA SER A 8 3.35 1.95 -19.74
C SER A 8 2.04 1.19 -19.99
N LYS A 9 2.06 -0.04 -20.55
CA LYS A 9 0.84 -0.71 -21.06
C LYS A 9 0.40 -1.98 -20.31
N SER A 10 1.00 -2.32 -19.18
CA SER A 10 0.60 -3.51 -18.39
C SER A 10 -0.54 -3.26 -17.38
N VAL A 11 -1.11 -2.06 -17.37
CA VAL A 11 -2.33 -1.71 -16.65
C VAL A 11 -3.27 -1.09 -17.68
N ILE A 12 -4.54 -1.48 -17.71
CA ILE A 12 -5.61 -1.08 -18.67
C ILE A 12 -5.77 -2.05 -19.85
N PHE A 13 -6.69 -3.01 -19.67
CA PHE A 13 -7.64 -3.44 -20.71
C PHE A 13 -8.81 -4.14 -20.01
N PHE A 14 -9.92 -3.42 -19.84
CA PHE A 14 -11.23 -4.00 -19.51
C PHE A 14 -12.30 -3.24 -20.27
N ALA A 15 -12.72 -3.83 -21.38
CA ALA A 15 -13.99 -3.57 -22.02
C ALA A 15 -14.68 -4.92 -22.20
N THR A 16 -15.94 -5.05 -21.80
CA THR A 16 -17.05 -5.72 -22.50
C THR A 16 -18.20 -5.90 -21.51
N VAL A 17 -19.35 -5.24 -21.79
CA VAL A 17 -20.67 -5.82 -22.08
C VAL A 17 -21.68 -4.67 -22.15
N CYS A 18 -22.17 -4.35 -23.35
CA CYS A 18 -23.60 -4.18 -23.70
C CYS A 18 -23.72 -3.64 -25.14
N LEU A 19 -24.04 -4.55 -26.08
CA LEU A 19 -24.58 -4.23 -27.39
C LEU A 19 -26.10 -4.10 -27.25
N PHE A 20 -26.68 -2.93 -27.53
CA PHE A 20 -28.01 -2.81 -28.15
C PHE A 20 -28.08 -1.48 -28.90
N GLY A 21 -28.60 -1.54 -30.12
CA GLY A 21 -28.62 -0.45 -31.09
C GLY A 21 -29.60 0.66 -30.74
N CYS A 22 -29.29 1.86 -31.23
CA CYS A 22 -30.24 2.95 -31.34
C CYS A 22 -29.95 3.74 -32.61
N THR A 23 -31.00 3.88 -33.42
CA THR A 23 -31.11 4.73 -34.61
C THR A 23 -30.94 6.20 -34.23
N THR A 24 -30.25 6.97 -35.08
CA THR A 24 -30.02 8.41 -34.91
C THR A 24 -31.17 9.25 -35.48
N PRO A 25 -31.79 10.16 -34.72
CA PRO A 25 -32.48 11.31 -35.27
C PRO A 25 -31.55 12.54 -35.36
N GLU A 26 -31.82 13.42 -36.32
CA GLU A 26 -31.07 14.66 -36.61
C GLU A 26 -31.06 15.68 -35.44
N PRO A 27 -29.99 16.51 -35.31
CA PRO A 27 -29.86 17.45 -34.21
C PRO A 27 -30.55 18.79 -34.49
N GLY A 28 -31.68 19.03 -33.81
CA GLY A 28 -32.19 20.38 -33.55
C GLY A 28 -31.37 21.06 -32.44
N LYS A 29 -31.15 22.39 -32.55
CA LYS A 29 -30.44 23.21 -31.55
C LYS A 29 -31.16 23.19 -30.19
N GLY A 30 -30.76 22.27 -29.31
CA GLY A 30 -31.29 22.13 -27.94
C GLY A 30 -30.29 22.55 -26.87
N GLN A 31 -30.79 22.98 -25.70
CA GLN A 31 -30.01 23.12 -24.46
C GLN A 31 -29.13 21.88 -24.26
N ALA A 32 -27.83 22.08 -24.05
CA ALA A 32 -26.90 20.97 -23.88
C ALA A 32 -27.31 20.12 -22.66
N THR A 33 -27.80 18.90 -22.91
CA THR A 33 -28.20 17.92 -21.89
C THR A 33 -27.02 17.05 -21.42
N GLY A 34 -25.82 17.30 -21.95
CA GLY A 34 -24.61 16.54 -21.65
C GLY A 34 -24.01 16.87 -20.28
N THR A 35 -23.32 15.90 -19.68
CA THR A 35 -22.50 16.11 -18.48
C THR A 35 -21.07 16.45 -18.90
N TYR A 36 -20.55 17.59 -18.45
CA TYR A 36 -19.16 17.98 -18.70
C TYR A 36 -18.21 17.34 -17.69
N TYR A 37 -17.09 16.81 -18.18
CA TYR A 37 -16.05 16.20 -17.37
C TYR A 37 -14.75 17.00 -17.48
N SER A 38 -14.01 17.10 -16.37
CA SER A 38 -12.67 17.70 -16.33
C SER A 38 -11.66 16.67 -15.91
N ARG A 39 -10.48 16.68 -16.54
CA ARG A 39 -9.35 15.87 -16.08
C ARG A 39 -8.73 16.54 -14.87
N VAL A 40 -8.72 15.85 -13.75
CA VAL A 40 -8.16 16.32 -12.48
C VAL A 40 -7.09 15.36 -12.03
N TYR A 41 -5.99 15.89 -11.50
CA TYR A 41 -4.93 15.09 -10.92
C TYR A 41 -5.29 14.70 -9.49
N GLU A 42 -4.86 13.51 -9.08
CA GLU A 42 -4.77 13.14 -7.68
C GLU A 42 -4.02 14.25 -6.90
N PRO A 43 -4.57 14.75 -5.78
CA PRO A 43 -4.20 16.06 -5.25
C PRO A 43 -2.88 16.07 -4.46
N ALA A 44 -2.41 14.94 -3.92
CA ALA A 44 -1.24 14.89 -3.05
C ALA A 44 0.07 14.75 -3.84
N GLU A 45 0.20 13.72 -4.68
CA GLU A 45 1.44 13.42 -5.41
C GLU A 45 1.31 13.57 -6.93
N LYS A 46 0.10 13.84 -7.44
CA LYS A 46 -0.21 13.87 -8.89
C LYS A 46 0.20 12.57 -9.58
N ALA A 47 -0.01 11.45 -8.87
CA ALA A 47 0.39 10.12 -9.31
C ALA A 47 -0.41 9.62 -10.52
N PHE A 48 -1.65 10.08 -10.66
CA PHE A 48 -2.52 9.83 -11.79
C PHE A 48 -3.48 11.00 -11.99
N SER A 49 -4.18 10.99 -13.11
CA SER A 49 -5.31 11.85 -13.40
C SER A 49 -6.55 11.04 -13.74
N ILE A 50 -7.72 11.63 -13.55
CA ILE A 50 -9.02 10.99 -13.75
C ILE A 50 -10.03 12.02 -14.29
N LEU A 51 -10.95 11.59 -15.16
CA LEU A 51 -12.06 12.45 -15.58
C LEU A 51 -13.14 12.48 -14.50
N THR A 52 -13.45 13.65 -13.97
CA THR A 52 -14.51 13.85 -12.97
C THR A 52 -15.61 14.73 -13.53
N PRO A 53 -16.89 14.51 -13.18
CA PRO A 53 -17.93 15.46 -13.52
C PRO A 53 -17.59 16.85 -12.95
N LYS A 54 -17.95 17.92 -13.69
CA LYS A 54 -17.72 19.28 -13.23
C LYS A 54 -18.38 19.52 -11.87
N HIS A 55 -17.72 20.29 -11.02
CA HIS A 55 -18.18 20.68 -9.68
C HIS A 55 -18.24 19.56 -8.64
N TRP A 56 -17.76 18.36 -8.97
CA TRP A 56 -17.54 17.33 -7.95
C TRP A 56 -16.27 17.62 -7.16
N GLU A 57 -16.30 17.26 -5.90
CA GLU A 57 -15.19 17.43 -4.96
C GLU A 57 -14.32 16.18 -4.96
N MET A 58 -13.01 16.38 -4.84
CA MET A 58 -12.03 15.31 -4.70
C MET A 58 -11.29 15.50 -3.37
N GLU A 59 -11.29 14.48 -2.53
CA GLU A 59 -10.65 14.48 -1.21
C GLU A 59 -9.81 13.23 -1.01
N GLY A 60 -8.78 13.35 -0.17
CA GLY A 60 -7.80 12.29 0.06
C GLY A 60 -6.73 12.28 -1.03
N GLY A 61 -6.23 11.11 -1.40
CA GLY A 61 -5.16 10.98 -2.38
C GLY A 61 -4.12 9.92 -2.02
N ILE A 62 -2.95 10.06 -2.62
CA ILE A 62 -1.78 9.27 -2.26
C ILE A 62 -1.30 9.70 -0.87
N PHE A 63 -0.96 8.71 -0.05
CA PHE A 63 -0.30 8.93 1.23
C PHE A 63 0.76 7.87 1.47
N ARG A 64 1.71 8.20 2.34
CA ARG A 64 2.83 7.34 2.73
C ARG A 64 2.69 7.02 4.22
N VAL A 65 2.78 5.74 4.56
CA VAL A 65 2.80 5.30 5.95
C VAL A 65 4.21 5.50 6.51
N ASN A 66 4.32 6.17 7.65
CA ASN A 66 5.59 6.28 8.36
C ASN A 66 5.82 5.00 9.19
N ALA A 67 6.85 4.22 8.84
CA ALA A 67 7.18 2.96 9.50
C ALA A 67 7.45 3.13 11.00
N ALA A 68 8.03 4.26 11.42
CA ALA A 68 8.37 4.54 12.81
C ALA A 68 7.13 4.67 13.70
N THR A 69 6.06 5.25 13.17
CA THR A 69 4.81 5.43 13.92
C THR A 69 3.83 4.29 13.69
N ALA A 70 3.99 3.51 12.62
CA ALA A 70 3.12 2.39 12.29
C ALA A 70 3.50 1.06 12.99
N GLY A 71 4.65 1.03 13.68
CA GLY A 71 5.16 -0.19 14.32
C GLY A 71 5.87 -1.14 13.34
N GLY A 72 6.31 -0.63 12.19
CA GLY A 72 7.09 -1.39 11.21
C GLY A 72 6.75 -1.06 9.75
N PRO A 73 7.39 -1.75 8.79
CA PRO A 73 7.54 -1.31 7.41
C PRO A 73 6.48 -1.87 6.47
N LEU A 74 5.73 -2.91 6.84
CA LEU A 74 4.95 -3.71 5.87
C LEU A 74 3.92 -2.86 5.12
N ASN A 75 3.32 -1.88 5.79
CA ASN A 75 2.42 -0.90 5.15
C ASN A 75 3.12 0.36 4.61
N ALA A 76 4.42 0.54 4.86
CA ALA A 76 5.24 1.66 4.39
C ALA A 76 6.03 1.38 3.11
N ILE A 77 6.12 0.12 2.67
CA ILE A 77 6.89 -0.28 1.47
C ILE A 77 6.37 0.38 0.18
N GLU A 78 5.05 0.51 0.05
CA GLU A 78 4.38 1.03 -1.15
C GLU A 78 3.48 2.22 -0.80
N ALA A 79 3.37 3.17 -1.75
CA ALA A 79 2.42 4.25 -1.65
C ALA A 79 0.99 3.71 -1.49
N LYS A 80 0.20 4.33 -0.63
CA LYS A 80 -1.20 3.99 -0.42
C LYS A 80 -2.08 5.06 -1.05
N CYS A 81 -3.30 4.71 -1.46
CA CYS A 81 -4.25 5.65 -2.04
C CYS A 81 -5.58 5.53 -1.30
N ASN A 82 -6.06 6.62 -0.70
CA ASN A 82 -7.42 6.70 -0.20
C ASN A 82 -8.03 7.97 -0.77
N LEU A 83 -8.78 7.83 -1.86
CA LEU A 83 -9.32 8.95 -2.63
C LEU A 83 -10.84 8.81 -2.72
N VAL A 84 -11.57 9.89 -2.47
CA VAL A 84 -13.01 9.97 -2.73
C VAL A 84 -13.30 11.10 -3.69
N ILE A 85 -14.14 10.82 -4.69
CA ILE A 85 -14.68 11.80 -5.63
C ILE A 85 -16.19 11.82 -5.41
N LYS A 86 -16.72 12.96 -4.96
CA LYS A 86 -18.10 13.08 -4.46
C LYS A 86 -18.85 14.24 -5.09
N LYS A 87 -20.14 14.03 -5.33
CA LYS A 87 -21.04 15.04 -5.92
C LYS A 87 -21.32 16.21 -4.98
N ASP A 88 -21.28 15.97 -3.68
CA ASP A 88 -21.57 16.93 -2.64
C ASP A 88 -20.86 16.54 -1.34
N ALA A 89 -20.82 17.45 -0.37
CA ALA A 89 -20.18 17.26 0.92
C ALA A 89 -20.67 16.01 1.69
N LYS A 90 -21.92 15.58 1.46
CA LYS A 90 -22.53 14.38 2.09
C LYS A 90 -22.19 13.09 1.36
N ALA A 91 -21.44 13.15 0.25
CA ALA A 91 -21.13 12.02 -0.60
C ALA A 91 -22.38 11.24 -1.03
N THR A 92 -23.48 11.94 -1.38
CA THR A 92 -24.71 11.27 -1.82
C THR A 92 -24.48 10.41 -3.07
N VAL A 93 -23.60 10.87 -3.95
CA VAL A 93 -23.04 10.07 -5.04
C VAL A 93 -21.51 10.15 -4.91
N ALA A 94 -20.84 9.00 -4.89
CA ALA A 94 -19.41 8.94 -4.68
C ALA A 94 -18.74 7.77 -5.39
N PHE A 95 -17.52 8.02 -5.85
CA PHE A 95 -16.55 7.02 -6.27
C PHE A 95 -15.39 7.05 -5.28
N GLN A 96 -15.01 5.90 -4.73
CA GLN A 96 -13.94 5.81 -3.74
C GLN A 96 -12.91 4.77 -4.16
N ILE A 97 -11.63 5.16 -4.11
CA ILE A 97 -10.48 4.27 -4.16
C ILE A 97 -10.04 4.05 -2.72
N LEU A 98 -10.01 2.79 -2.29
CA LEU A 98 -9.60 2.42 -0.94
C LEU A 98 -8.14 1.96 -0.95
N PRO A 99 -7.42 2.15 0.17
CA PRO A 99 -6.00 1.82 0.24
C PRO A 99 -5.77 0.32 0.21
N ASP A 100 -4.71 -0.09 -0.47
CA ASP A 100 -4.18 -1.45 -0.44
C ASP A 100 -3.50 -1.68 0.92
N ILE A 101 -4.14 -2.37 1.85
CA ILE A 101 -3.60 -2.64 3.19
C ILE A 101 -2.98 -4.02 3.23
N VAL A 102 -1.74 -4.08 3.71
CA VAL A 102 -1.02 -5.33 3.97
C VAL A 102 -1.35 -5.82 5.38
N TYR A 103 -1.70 -7.10 5.47
CA TYR A 103 -1.96 -7.84 6.69
C TYR A 103 -0.95 -8.98 6.82
N ALA A 104 -0.63 -9.36 8.05
CA ALA A 104 0.19 -10.53 8.32
C ALA A 104 -0.69 -11.76 8.60
N HIS A 105 -0.25 -12.93 8.16
CA HIS A 105 -0.93 -14.20 8.45
C HIS A 105 -0.84 -14.54 9.94
N GLN A 106 -1.85 -15.25 10.46
CA GLN A 106 -1.90 -15.68 11.88
C GLN A 106 -0.73 -16.56 12.34
N GLY A 107 -0.03 -17.22 11.40
CA GLY A 107 1.12 -18.07 11.71
C GLY A 107 2.47 -17.35 11.74
N VAL A 108 2.49 -16.04 11.47
CA VAL A 108 3.74 -15.27 11.37
C VAL A 108 4.48 -15.26 12.70
N GLY A 109 5.82 -15.26 12.67
CA GLY A 109 6.62 -15.37 13.88
C GLY A 109 6.24 -16.61 14.70
N GLY A 110 6.11 -17.78 14.07
CA GLY A 110 5.75 -19.03 14.73
C GLY A 110 4.36 -19.07 15.38
N GLY A 111 3.49 -18.10 15.10
CA GLY A 111 2.16 -17.99 15.72
C GLY A 111 2.16 -17.40 17.13
N PHE A 112 3.27 -16.81 17.58
CA PHE A 112 3.36 -16.19 18.91
C PHE A 112 2.60 -14.86 19.03
N PHE A 113 2.24 -14.25 17.91
CA PHE A 113 1.52 -12.98 17.88
C PHE A 113 0.02 -13.23 17.63
N PRO A 114 -0.87 -12.74 18.52
CA PRO A 114 -2.30 -13.01 18.41
C PRO A 114 -2.95 -12.23 17.28
N VAL A 115 -4.07 -12.74 16.77
CA VAL A 115 -4.93 -12.03 15.81
C VAL A 115 -5.35 -10.67 16.37
N GLY A 116 -5.29 -9.63 15.54
CA GLY A 116 -5.57 -8.24 15.89
C GLY A 116 -4.35 -7.48 16.45
N SER A 117 -3.23 -8.16 16.74
CA SER A 117 -1.98 -7.49 17.11
C SER A 117 -1.23 -6.95 15.89
N ASN A 118 -0.15 -6.19 16.14
CA ASN A 118 0.73 -5.67 15.10
C ASN A 118 1.96 -6.57 14.94
N TYR A 119 2.28 -6.90 13.69
CA TYR A 119 3.54 -7.50 13.29
C TYR A 119 4.13 -6.64 12.18
N GLN A 120 5.27 -6.00 12.44
CA GLN A 120 6.01 -5.24 11.43
C GLN A 120 5.15 -4.17 10.72
N GLY A 121 4.27 -3.49 11.46
CA GLY A 121 3.40 -2.45 10.91
C GLY A 121 2.19 -2.97 10.14
N ALA A 122 1.93 -4.28 10.17
CA ALA A 122 0.72 -4.91 9.66
C ALA A 122 -0.10 -5.53 10.78
N GLU A 123 -1.42 -5.41 10.69
CA GLU A 123 -2.31 -6.15 11.59
C GLU A 123 -2.25 -7.64 11.25
N ILE A 124 -2.15 -8.49 12.27
CA ILE A 124 -2.29 -9.93 12.13
C ILE A 124 -3.75 -10.25 11.94
N ARG A 125 -4.09 -10.70 10.74
CA ARG A 125 -5.46 -11.00 10.36
C ARG A 125 -5.48 -12.28 9.54
N PRO A 126 -6.28 -13.30 9.92
CA PRO A 126 -6.48 -14.47 9.09
C PRO A 126 -6.98 -14.05 7.71
N MET A 127 -6.38 -14.59 6.65
CA MET A 127 -6.80 -14.29 5.29
C MET A 127 -8.20 -14.88 5.04
N PRO A 128 -9.23 -14.05 4.79
CA PRO A 128 -10.58 -14.54 4.55
C PRO A 128 -10.76 -15.00 3.08
N ASP A 129 -11.89 -15.63 2.75
CA ASP A 129 -12.33 -15.69 1.35
C ASP A 129 -12.62 -14.28 0.83
N VAL A 130 -12.33 -14.01 -0.45
CA VAL A 130 -12.45 -12.68 -1.03
C VAL A 130 -13.86 -12.09 -0.97
N LYS A 131 -14.92 -12.91 -0.96
CA LYS A 131 -16.30 -12.42 -0.76
C LYS A 131 -16.51 -11.90 0.66
N THR A 132 -15.95 -12.59 1.64
CA THR A 132 -15.97 -12.17 3.04
C THR A 132 -15.17 -10.87 3.22
N LEU A 133 -14.02 -10.74 2.53
CA LEU A 133 -13.26 -9.49 2.50
C LEU A 133 -14.11 -8.31 1.99
N VAL A 134 -14.86 -8.49 0.89
CA VAL A 134 -15.76 -7.45 0.36
C VAL A 134 -16.84 -7.05 1.38
N GLN A 135 -17.43 -8.02 2.10
CA GLN A 135 -18.38 -7.72 3.18
C GLN A 135 -17.74 -6.97 4.34
N ASN A 136 -16.54 -7.37 4.76
CA ASN A 136 -15.81 -6.69 5.84
C ASN A 136 -15.43 -5.25 5.44
N ILE A 137 -15.03 -5.04 4.18
CA ILE A 137 -14.76 -3.70 3.65
C ILE A 137 -16.02 -2.85 3.72
N PHE A 138 -17.17 -3.37 3.25
CA PHE A 138 -18.46 -2.66 3.34
C PHE A 138 -18.76 -2.22 4.78
N GLN A 139 -18.65 -3.14 5.75
CA GLN A 139 -18.89 -2.85 7.17
C GLN A 139 -17.93 -1.77 7.69
N GLY A 140 -16.65 -1.84 7.30
CA GLY A 140 -15.63 -0.87 7.71
C GLY A 140 -15.88 0.55 7.16
N ILE A 141 -16.33 0.66 5.90
CA ILE A 141 -16.57 1.97 5.28
C ILE A 141 -17.98 2.52 5.56
N ARG A 142 -18.94 1.69 6.00
CA ARG A 142 -20.31 2.07 6.37
C ARG A 142 -20.70 1.58 7.78
N PRO A 143 -20.02 2.02 8.85
CA PRO A 143 -20.32 1.58 10.21
C PRO A 143 -21.71 2.02 10.71
N ARG A 144 -22.33 3.02 10.06
CA ARG A 144 -23.66 3.55 10.40
C ARG A 144 -24.77 3.05 9.49
N ALA A 145 -24.47 2.13 8.56
CA ALA A 145 -25.48 1.55 7.69
C ALA A 145 -26.49 0.72 8.50
N SER A 146 -27.76 0.89 8.18
CA SER A 146 -28.89 0.13 8.71
C SER A 146 -29.68 -0.51 7.57
N ASN A 147 -30.51 -1.51 7.88
CA ASN A 147 -31.34 -2.21 6.88
C ASN A 147 -30.53 -2.77 5.70
N VAL A 148 -29.33 -3.29 5.98
CA VAL A 148 -28.39 -3.77 4.97
C VAL A 148 -28.96 -5.01 4.27
N LYS A 149 -28.98 -4.97 2.94
CA LYS A 149 -29.31 -6.08 2.05
C LYS A 149 -28.15 -6.31 1.09
N VAL A 150 -27.62 -7.53 1.08
CA VAL A 150 -26.64 -7.96 0.08
C VAL A 150 -27.43 -8.51 -1.10
N LEU A 151 -27.50 -7.76 -2.20
CA LEU A 151 -28.22 -8.18 -3.41
C LEU A 151 -27.41 -9.19 -4.23
N GLU A 152 -26.10 -8.98 -4.28
CA GLU A 152 -25.18 -9.84 -5.02
C GLU A 152 -23.83 -9.85 -4.32
N LEU A 153 -23.17 -11.00 -4.31
CA LEU A 153 -21.79 -11.15 -3.84
C LEU A 153 -21.14 -12.32 -4.58
N LYS A 154 -20.25 -12.01 -5.53
CA LYS A 154 -19.69 -13.02 -6.44
C LYS A 154 -18.21 -12.84 -6.67
N LYS A 155 -17.53 -13.95 -6.99
CA LYS A 155 -16.16 -13.91 -7.51
C LYS A 155 -16.13 -13.30 -8.90
N LEU A 156 -15.04 -12.63 -9.23
CA LEU A 156 -14.81 -11.94 -10.50
C LEU A 156 -13.62 -12.59 -11.23
N PRO A 157 -13.84 -13.69 -11.98
CA PRO A 157 -12.76 -14.42 -12.64
C PRO A 157 -11.99 -13.58 -13.67
N GLY A 158 -12.65 -12.61 -14.31
CA GLY A 158 -11.99 -11.65 -15.20
C GLY A 158 -10.99 -10.76 -14.47
N GLU A 159 -11.35 -10.22 -13.30
CA GLU A 159 -10.47 -9.41 -12.46
C GLU A 159 -9.32 -10.25 -11.88
N LYS A 160 -9.61 -11.48 -11.43
CA LYS A 160 -8.57 -12.43 -11.02
C LYS A 160 -7.56 -12.65 -12.14
N LYS A 161 -8.01 -12.92 -13.37
CA LYS A 161 -7.12 -13.12 -14.53
C LYS A 161 -6.24 -11.90 -14.81
N SER A 162 -6.76 -10.69 -14.60
CA SER A 162 -5.97 -9.45 -14.72
C SER A 162 -4.91 -9.32 -13.63
N LEU A 163 -5.25 -9.66 -12.39
CA LEU A 163 -4.29 -9.72 -11.28
C LEU A 163 -3.19 -10.75 -11.56
N ASP A 164 -3.56 -11.96 -11.96
CA ASP A 164 -2.62 -13.04 -12.30
C ASP A 164 -1.63 -12.62 -13.40
N LYS A 165 -2.11 -11.89 -14.41
CA LYS A 165 -1.26 -11.32 -15.47
C LYS A 165 -0.25 -10.31 -14.92
N GLY A 166 -0.68 -9.42 -14.02
CA GLY A 166 0.20 -8.46 -13.35
C GLY A 166 1.26 -9.12 -12.47
N LEU A 167 0.88 -10.16 -11.74
CA LEU A 167 1.79 -10.95 -10.89
C LEU A 167 2.81 -11.73 -11.73
N SER A 168 2.38 -12.30 -12.85
CA SER A 168 3.27 -12.98 -13.80
C SER A 168 4.30 -12.02 -14.40
N TYR A 169 3.88 -10.81 -14.76
CA TYR A 169 4.78 -9.75 -15.22
C TYR A 169 5.77 -9.32 -14.13
N THR A 170 5.31 -9.22 -12.87
CA THR A 170 6.18 -8.94 -11.73
C THR A 170 7.27 -10.00 -11.58
N ASN A 171 6.90 -11.29 -11.64
CA ASN A 171 7.87 -12.39 -11.59
C ASN A 171 8.86 -12.38 -12.76
N GLN A 172 8.45 -11.93 -13.96
CA GLN A 172 9.37 -11.75 -15.09
C GLN A 172 10.42 -10.66 -14.81
N ILE A 173 10.02 -9.54 -14.20
CA ILE A 173 10.96 -8.49 -13.80
C ILE A 173 11.93 -9.00 -12.73
N LEU A 174 11.43 -9.72 -11.73
CA LEU A 174 12.28 -10.29 -10.68
C LEU A 174 13.32 -11.25 -11.27
N ALA A 175 12.92 -12.12 -12.19
CA ALA A 175 13.82 -13.02 -12.90
C ALA A 175 14.89 -12.28 -13.71
N GLN A 176 14.53 -11.16 -14.37
CA GLN A 176 15.50 -10.30 -15.08
C GLN A 176 16.52 -9.65 -14.15
N LEU A 177 16.17 -9.46 -12.88
CA LEU A 177 17.04 -8.95 -11.83
C LEU A 177 17.81 -10.07 -11.11
N GLY A 178 17.77 -11.31 -11.61
CA GLY A 178 18.46 -12.45 -11.01
C GLY A 178 17.79 -12.98 -9.73
N MET A 179 16.56 -12.56 -9.44
CA MET A 179 15.83 -12.98 -8.24
C MET A 179 15.00 -14.23 -8.49
N ALA A 180 14.83 -15.04 -7.44
CA ALA A 180 13.91 -16.17 -7.46
C ALA A 180 12.46 -15.69 -7.64
N ALA A 181 11.68 -16.47 -8.40
CA ALA A 181 10.26 -16.20 -8.57
C ALA A 181 9.54 -16.29 -7.23
N MET A 182 8.64 -15.35 -6.97
CA MET A 182 7.80 -15.37 -5.78
C MET A 182 6.50 -16.14 -6.07
N SER A 183 6.08 -16.95 -5.10
CA SER A 183 4.76 -17.57 -5.14
C SER A 183 3.70 -16.56 -4.71
N PHE A 184 2.71 -16.35 -5.58
CA PHE A 184 1.55 -15.51 -5.32
C PHE A 184 0.27 -16.29 -5.63
N SER A 185 -0.81 -16.00 -4.91
CA SER A 185 -2.15 -16.32 -5.38
C SER A 185 -3.03 -15.08 -5.31
N ALA A 186 -3.93 -14.94 -6.28
CA ALA A 186 -4.88 -13.85 -6.32
C ALA A 186 -6.33 -14.35 -6.42
N ASP A 187 -7.25 -13.58 -5.87
CA ASP A 187 -8.68 -13.74 -6.08
C ASP A 187 -9.33 -12.35 -6.18
N ALA A 188 -10.56 -12.27 -6.66
CA ALA A 188 -11.29 -11.02 -6.77
C ALA A 188 -12.80 -11.25 -6.58
N ALA A 189 -13.48 -10.30 -5.96
CA ALA A 189 -14.93 -10.33 -5.82
C ALA A 189 -15.56 -8.95 -5.97
N GLY A 190 -16.85 -8.96 -6.28
CA GLY A 190 -17.71 -7.79 -6.28
C GLY A 190 -18.96 -8.05 -5.44
N GLY A 191 -19.43 -7.00 -4.75
CA GLY A 191 -20.65 -7.02 -3.97
C GLY A 191 -21.56 -5.84 -4.30
N VAL A 192 -22.87 -6.08 -4.32
CA VAL A 192 -23.91 -5.05 -4.47
C VAL A 192 -24.71 -5.00 -3.17
N PHE A 193 -24.68 -3.84 -2.52
CA PHE A 193 -25.30 -3.61 -1.23
C PHE A 193 -26.40 -2.56 -1.37
N GLU A 194 -27.53 -2.78 -0.71
CA GLU A 194 -28.51 -1.75 -0.43
C GLU A 194 -28.60 -1.53 1.08
N TYR A 195 -28.71 -0.28 1.52
CA TYR A 195 -28.77 0.05 2.94
C TYR A 195 -29.36 1.44 3.12
N THR A 196 -29.66 1.80 4.37
CA THR A 196 -30.05 3.15 4.76
C THR A 196 -28.98 3.75 5.64
N GLU A 197 -28.54 4.97 5.31
CA GLU A 197 -27.62 5.76 6.12
C GLU A 197 -28.12 7.21 6.07
N ASP A 198 -28.19 7.88 7.22
CA ASP A 198 -28.69 9.26 7.34
C ASP A 198 -30.05 9.51 6.68
N GLY A 199 -30.96 8.52 6.76
CA GLY A 199 -32.31 8.60 6.19
C GLY A 199 -32.40 8.41 4.68
N ILE A 200 -31.28 8.18 3.98
CA ILE A 200 -31.25 7.95 2.54
C ILE A 200 -30.99 6.47 2.25
N SER A 201 -31.80 5.88 1.38
CA SER A 201 -31.54 4.53 0.86
C SER A 201 -30.53 4.58 -0.27
N TYR A 202 -29.40 3.91 -0.08
CA TYR A 202 -28.30 3.82 -1.04
C TYR A 202 -28.26 2.47 -1.73
N ARG A 203 -27.69 2.46 -2.92
CA ARG A 203 -27.07 1.27 -3.52
C ARG A 203 -25.58 1.54 -3.65
N GLU A 204 -24.77 0.56 -3.28
CA GLU A 204 -23.32 0.66 -3.33
C GLU A 204 -22.72 -0.62 -3.91
N ILE A 205 -21.80 -0.46 -4.86
CA ILE A 205 -21.05 -1.56 -5.46
C ILE A 205 -19.62 -1.47 -4.97
N ILE A 206 -19.10 -2.56 -4.42
CA ILE A 206 -17.70 -2.69 -4.02
C ILE A 206 -17.04 -3.76 -4.89
N VAL A 207 -15.87 -3.45 -5.44
CA VAL A 207 -15.01 -4.40 -6.14
C VAL A 207 -13.68 -4.46 -5.42
N CYS A 208 -13.16 -5.66 -5.18
CA CYS A 208 -11.90 -5.86 -4.48
C CYS A 208 -11.12 -7.03 -5.06
N GLY A 209 -9.83 -6.82 -5.31
CA GLY A 209 -8.84 -7.88 -5.47
C GLY A 209 -8.21 -8.26 -4.14
N MET A 210 -7.65 -9.45 -4.07
CA MET A 210 -6.89 -9.95 -2.93
C MET A 210 -5.65 -10.66 -3.44
N ILE A 211 -4.50 -10.41 -2.84
CA ILE A 211 -3.23 -11.07 -3.17
C ILE A 211 -2.70 -11.72 -1.89
N ASN A 212 -2.39 -13.01 -1.97
CA ASN A 212 -1.67 -13.75 -0.96
C ASN A 212 -0.19 -13.84 -1.34
N MET A 213 0.69 -13.58 -0.37
CA MET A 213 2.14 -13.58 -0.49
C MET A 213 2.72 -14.55 0.54
N PRO A 214 2.58 -15.88 0.35
CA PRO A 214 2.96 -16.88 1.35
C PRO A 214 4.44 -16.83 1.73
N ALA A 215 5.34 -16.51 0.79
CA ALA A 215 6.78 -16.39 1.05
C ALA A 215 7.14 -15.25 2.02
N ALA A 216 6.25 -14.26 2.14
CA ALA A 216 6.36 -13.12 3.03
C ALA A 216 5.42 -13.24 4.25
N MET A 217 4.70 -14.36 4.38
CA MET A 217 3.67 -14.55 5.40
C MET A 217 2.66 -13.40 5.51
N THR A 218 2.34 -12.77 4.38
CA THR A 218 1.41 -11.64 4.30
C THR A 218 0.34 -11.86 3.23
N TRP A 219 -0.71 -11.05 3.30
CA TRP A 219 -1.71 -10.90 2.26
C TRP A 219 -2.19 -9.45 2.23
N LYS A 220 -2.81 -9.02 1.13
CA LYS A 220 -3.36 -7.67 1.02
C LYS A 220 -4.65 -7.62 0.21
N ASN A 221 -5.49 -6.64 0.50
CA ASN A 221 -6.46 -6.19 -0.49
C ASN A 221 -5.74 -5.39 -1.58
N THR A 222 -6.30 -5.39 -2.79
CA THR A 222 -5.79 -4.56 -3.87
C THR A 222 -6.89 -4.13 -4.82
N ARG A 223 -6.71 -3.01 -5.52
CA ARG A 223 -7.66 -2.49 -6.50
C ARG A 223 -9.08 -2.38 -5.93
N THR A 224 -9.17 -1.93 -4.68
CA THR A 224 -10.44 -1.85 -3.96
C THR A 224 -11.16 -0.54 -4.32
N LEU A 225 -12.32 -0.67 -4.94
CA LEU A 225 -13.14 0.45 -5.41
C LEU A 225 -14.55 0.36 -4.85
N SER A 226 -15.14 1.52 -4.52
CA SER A 226 -16.56 1.64 -4.18
C SER A 226 -17.29 2.67 -5.05
N PHE A 227 -18.53 2.36 -5.41
CA PHE A 227 -19.43 3.21 -6.19
C PHE A 227 -20.77 3.32 -5.45
N ARG A 228 -21.10 4.52 -4.95
CA ARG A 228 -22.31 4.77 -4.14
C ARG A 228 -23.22 5.78 -4.83
N ALA A 229 -24.53 5.52 -4.83
CA ALA A 229 -25.55 6.52 -5.19
C ALA A 229 -26.89 6.20 -4.51
N PRO A 230 -27.87 7.13 -4.47
CA PRO A 230 -29.20 6.83 -3.95
C PRO A 230 -29.82 5.70 -4.79
N LYS A 231 -30.42 4.71 -4.11
CA LYS A 231 -30.93 3.46 -4.68
C LYS A 231 -31.73 3.67 -5.97
N ASN A 232 -32.69 4.60 -5.95
CA ASN A 232 -33.62 4.84 -7.06
C ASN A 232 -32.99 5.58 -8.24
N SER A 233 -31.76 6.08 -8.09
CA SER A 233 -31.03 6.81 -9.13
C SER A 233 -29.72 6.14 -9.54
N PHE A 234 -29.36 5.01 -8.93
CA PHE A 234 -28.06 4.38 -9.12
C PHE A 234 -27.75 4.08 -10.58
N GLU A 235 -28.72 3.55 -11.32
CA GLU A 235 -28.58 3.23 -12.75
C GLU A 235 -28.23 4.45 -13.61
N LYS A 236 -28.72 5.64 -13.24
CA LYS A 236 -28.42 6.90 -13.94
C LYS A 236 -26.96 7.34 -13.74
N TRP A 237 -26.32 6.91 -12.66
CA TRP A 237 -24.95 7.27 -12.31
C TRP A 237 -23.90 6.28 -12.80
N LYS A 238 -24.30 5.07 -13.25
CA LYS A 238 -23.37 4.07 -13.82
C LYS A 238 -22.45 4.64 -14.91
N PRO A 239 -22.95 5.41 -15.90
CA PRO A 239 -22.06 5.98 -16.93
C PRO A 239 -20.98 6.89 -16.35
N ALA A 240 -21.29 7.67 -15.32
CA ALA A 240 -20.30 8.54 -14.67
C ALA A 240 -19.23 7.72 -13.93
N PHE A 241 -19.62 6.64 -13.25
CA PHE A 241 -18.70 5.72 -12.60
C PHE A 241 -17.78 5.01 -13.60
N ASP A 242 -18.32 4.56 -14.73
CA ASP A 242 -17.57 3.89 -15.78
C ASP A 242 -16.55 4.85 -16.43
N ILE A 243 -16.95 6.10 -16.70
CA ILE A 243 -16.04 7.14 -17.20
C ILE A 243 -14.92 7.43 -16.19
N MET A 244 -15.24 7.62 -14.91
CA MET A 244 -14.22 7.83 -13.87
C MET A 244 -13.25 6.65 -13.82
N ARG A 245 -13.76 5.42 -13.66
CA ARG A 245 -12.92 4.21 -13.56
C ARG A 245 -12.04 3.99 -14.79
N SER A 246 -12.56 4.20 -16.00
CA SER A 246 -11.84 3.91 -17.25
C SER A 246 -10.86 5.01 -17.69
N SER A 247 -11.00 6.23 -17.17
CA SER A 247 -10.18 7.39 -17.55
C SER A 247 -8.94 7.61 -16.70
N VAL A 248 -8.66 6.71 -15.76
CA VAL A 248 -7.46 6.78 -14.91
C VAL A 248 -6.21 6.67 -15.78
N GLU A 249 -5.40 7.72 -15.76
CA GLU A 249 -4.13 7.80 -16.47
C GLU A 249 -3.03 8.08 -15.47
N PHE A 250 -2.12 7.11 -15.29
CA PHE A 250 -0.98 7.28 -14.41
C PHE A 250 0.06 8.23 -15.00
N ASN A 251 0.67 9.01 -14.12
CA ASN A 251 1.80 9.85 -14.47
C ASN A 251 3.06 8.97 -14.63
N PRO A 252 3.65 8.88 -15.84
CA PRO A 252 4.79 8.01 -16.09
C PRO A 252 6.02 8.41 -15.26
N ASP A 253 6.24 9.71 -15.02
CA ASP A 253 7.36 10.17 -14.20
C ASP A 253 7.19 9.78 -12.73
N TRP A 254 5.95 9.83 -12.23
CA TRP A 254 5.64 9.34 -10.90
C TRP A 254 5.84 7.83 -10.81
N ILE A 255 5.39 7.05 -11.81
CA ILE A 255 5.63 5.60 -11.85
C ILE A 255 7.13 5.31 -11.87
N LEU A 256 7.92 6.03 -12.66
CA LEU A 256 9.37 5.82 -12.73
C LEU A 256 10.07 6.16 -11.42
N LYS A 257 9.66 7.26 -10.76
CA LYS A 257 10.15 7.62 -9.41
C LYS A 257 9.76 6.57 -8.38
N GLU A 258 8.52 6.09 -8.42
CA GLU A 258 8.06 5.02 -7.55
C GLU A 258 8.83 3.74 -7.83
N ALA A 259 9.03 3.33 -9.08
CA ALA A 259 9.83 2.17 -9.46
C ALA A 259 11.32 2.29 -9.05
N GLY A 260 11.90 3.49 -9.15
CA GLY A 260 13.26 3.78 -8.69
C GLY A 260 13.37 3.72 -7.15
N GLY A 261 12.42 4.33 -6.45
CA GLY A 261 12.30 4.21 -5.00
C GLY A 261 12.00 2.78 -4.56
N GLN A 262 11.23 2.02 -5.32
CA GLN A 262 10.97 0.60 -5.14
C GLN A 262 12.19 -0.26 -5.43
N ARG A 263 13.15 0.14 -6.29
CA ARG A 263 14.42 -0.59 -6.48
C ARG A 263 15.35 -0.39 -5.28
N GLN A 264 15.52 0.85 -4.82
CA GLN A 264 16.25 1.12 -3.57
C GLN A 264 15.58 0.43 -2.37
N ARG A 265 14.24 0.43 -2.34
CA ARG A 265 13.47 -0.37 -1.39
C ARG A 265 13.42 -1.86 -1.73
N ALA A 266 13.80 -2.34 -2.92
CA ALA A 266 13.75 -3.76 -3.27
C ALA A 266 14.98 -4.48 -2.70
N ASP A 267 16.15 -3.84 -2.79
CA ASP A 267 17.35 -4.29 -2.07
C ASP A 267 17.08 -4.29 -0.56
N MET A 268 16.37 -3.25 -0.08
CA MET A 268 15.89 -3.22 1.30
C MET A 268 14.91 -4.36 1.56
N VAL A 269 13.82 -4.51 0.79
CA VAL A 269 12.75 -5.51 0.92
C VAL A 269 13.28 -6.93 0.83
N GLN A 270 14.32 -7.19 0.05
CA GLN A 270 15.05 -8.45 0.09
C GLN A 270 15.69 -8.67 1.46
N LYS A 271 16.44 -7.68 1.98
CA LYS A 271 16.96 -7.73 3.35
C LYS A 271 15.80 -7.89 4.35
N ILE A 272 14.70 -7.14 4.21
CA ILE A 272 13.49 -7.26 5.06
C ILE A 272 12.99 -8.70 5.07
N TYR A 273 12.75 -9.30 3.91
CA TYR A 273 12.16 -10.63 3.83
C TYR A 273 13.15 -11.75 4.17
N SER A 274 14.45 -11.60 3.89
CA SER A 274 15.45 -12.55 4.40
C SER A 274 15.56 -12.48 5.91
N GLU A 275 15.47 -11.27 6.46
CA GLU A 275 15.63 -11.01 7.89
C GLU A 275 14.40 -11.45 8.68
N ILE A 276 13.19 -11.13 8.20
CA ILE A 276 11.93 -11.67 8.72
C ILE A 276 12.01 -13.21 8.75
N ARG A 277 12.53 -13.86 7.71
CA ARG A 277 12.67 -15.32 7.69
C ARG A 277 13.72 -15.84 8.68
N ARG A 278 14.88 -15.19 8.79
CA ARG A 278 15.92 -15.53 9.78
C ARG A 278 15.34 -15.45 11.20
N ILE A 279 14.63 -14.36 11.48
CA ILE A 279 14.03 -14.10 12.78
C ILE A 279 12.86 -15.03 13.06
N ASP A 280 12.00 -15.34 12.08
CA ASP A 280 10.94 -16.34 12.24
C ASP A 280 11.55 -17.70 12.64
N GLN A 281 12.72 -18.06 12.08
CA GLN A 281 13.48 -19.24 12.50
C GLN A 281 14.03 -19.10 13.93
N GLU A 282 14.54 -17.93 14.31
CA GLU A 282 15.05 -17.67 15.66
C GLU A 282 13.96 -17.64 16.73
N ILE A 283 12.79 -17.07 16.45
CA ILE A 283 11.62 -17.06 17.33
C ILE A 283 11.15 -18.49 17.61
N VAL A 284 11.12 -19.34 16.59
CA VAL A 284 10.79 -20.76 16.74
C VAL A 284 11.87 -21.50 17.56
N THR A 285 13.13 -21.10 17.44
CA THR A 285 14.28 -21.77 18.09
C THR A 285 14.51 -21.30 19.53
N ASN A 286 14.23 -20.03 19.86
CA ASN A 286 14.51 -19.39 21.15
C ASN A 286 13.24 -18.72 21.71
N THR A 287 12.46 -19.46 22.51
CA THR A 287 11.19 -19.01 23.11
C THR A 287 11.34 -17.95 24.22
N SER A 288 12.58 -17.61 24.63
CA SER A 288 12.91 -16.63 25.66
C SER A 288 13.20 -15.22 25.14
N ILE A 289 13.24 -15.00 23.82
CA ILE A 289 13.63 -13.70 23.26
C ILE A 289 12.53 -12.65 23.53
N ASN A 290 12.95 -11.49 24.05
CA ASN A 290 12.08 -10.37 24.36
C ASN A 290 11.50 -9.78 23.06
N ARG A 291 10.18 -9.94 22.85
CA ARG A 291 9.46 -9.53 21.63
C ARG A 291 9.68 -8.07 21.23
N ASN A 292 9.89 -7.20 22.21
CA ASN A 292 10.14 -5.78 21.97
C ASN A 292 11.52 -5.52 21.33
N GLU A 293 12.53 -6.33 21.65
CA GLU A 293 13.84 -6.20 21.02
C GLU A 293 13.82 -6.69 19.59
N ILE A 294 13.14 -7.80 19.30
CA ILE A 294 12.96 -8.26 17.92
C ILE A 294 12.28 -7.17 17.08
N MET A 295 11.21 -6.56 17.59
CA MET A 295 10.51 -5.49 16.86
C MET A 295 11.38 -4.25 16.67
N ASN A 296 12.24 -3.92 17.64
CA ASN A 296 13.16 -2.80 17.54
C ASN A 296 14.33 -3.06 16.57
N ASP A 297 14.93 -4.25 16.60
CA ASP A 297 15.99 -4.66 15.67
C ASP A 297 15.50 -4.64 14.23
N ASN A 298 14.28 -5.14 14.03
CA ASN A 298 13.59 -4.97 12.76
C ASN A 298 13.50 -3.48 12.42
N TYR A 299 12.90 -2.64 13.26
CA TYR A 299 12.78 -1.20 12.96
C TYR A 299 14.11 -0.53 12.55
N LEU A 300 15.21 -0.86 13.23
CA LEU A 300 16.54 -0.31 12.96
C LEU A 300 17.07 -0.74 11.59
N VAL A 301 17.13 -2.05 11.33
CA VAL A 301 17.53 -2.59 10.02
C VAL A 301 16.68 -2.01 8.89
N LEU A 302 15.39 -1.84 9.14
CA LEU A 302 14.40 -1.36 8.18
C LEU A 302 14.47 0.14 7.87
N THR A 303 15.06 0.92 8.77
CA THR A 303 15.25 2.35 8.57
C THR A 303 16.67 2.69 8.14
N GLY A 304 17.55 1.69 8.00
CA GLY A 304 18.99 1.91 7.81
C GLY A 304 19.58 2.65 9.00
N GLN A 305 19.11 2.31 10.20
CA GLN A 305 19.51 2.92 11.46
C GLN A 305 20.11 1.89 12.38
N GLU A 306 20.92 2.36 13.31
CA GLU A 306 21.51 1.59 14.39
C GLU A 306 21.41 2.37 15.71
N GLU A 307 21.35 1.65 16.83
CA GLU A 307 21.39 2.19 18.18
C GLU A 307 22.82 2.16 18.71
N PHE A 308 23.39 3.34 18.97
CA PHE A 308 24.72 3.50 19.54
C PHE A 308 24.66 3.99 20.98
N VAL A 309 25.61 3.56 21.83
CA VAL A 309 25.73 4.05 23.21
C VAL A 309 26.75 5.19 23.24
N ASN A 310 26.28 6.42 23.47
CA ASN A 310 27.17 7.58 23.53
C ASN A 310 28.18 7.43 24.70
N PRO A 311 29.49 7.36 24.45
CA PRO A 311 30.51 7.12 25.47
C PRO A 311 30.74 8.31 26.41
N HIS A 312 30.22 9.50 26.08
CA HIS A 312 30.30 10.69 26.93
C HIS A 312 29.07 10.86 27.83
N THR A 313 27.89 10.38 27.40
CA THR A 313 26.63 10.59 28.13
C THR A 313 25.95 9.31 28.63
N GLY A 314 26.33 8.15 28.10
CA GLY A 314 25.70 6.85 28.37
C GLY A 314 24.30 6.69 27.74
N LYS A 315 23.81 7.68 26.99
CA LYS A 315 22.49 7.62 26.34
C LYS A 315 22.54 6.79 25.05
N ILE A 316 21.41 6.19 24.70
CA ILE A 316 21.21 5.51 23.43
C ILE A 316 20.84 6.55 22.37
N GLU A 317 21.58 6.58 21.27
CA GLU A 317 21.36 7.44 20.11
C GLU A 317 21.03 6.58 18.90
N LYS A 318 20.07 7.02 18.07
CA LYS A 318 19.75 6.37 16.79
C LYS A 318 20.39 7.16 15.66
N ASP A 319 21.16 6.49 14.83
CA ASP A 319 21.89 7.10 13.72
C ASP A 319 22.00 6.12 12.54
N THR A 320 22.57 6.54 11.42
CA THR A 320 22.71 5.68 10.21
C THR A 320 23.57 4.43 10.46
N ASP A 321 23.16 3.29 9.88
CA ASP A 321 23.92 2.03 9.88
C ASP A 321 24.83 1.88 8.65
N ALA A 322 24.90 2.90 7.78
CA ALA A 322 25.63 2.83 6.52
C ALA A 322 27.17 2.68 6.67
N TYR A 323 27.69 2.82 7.88
CA TYR A 323 29.12 2.76 8.20
C TYR A 323 29.38 1.84 9.39
N GLN A 324 30.47 1.06 9.35
CA GLN A 324 30.81 0.10 10.41
C GLN A 324 31.21 0.75 11.74
N TYR A 325 31.78 1.95 11.71
CA TYR A 325 32.32 2.62 12.88
C TYR A 325 31.81 4.06 12.98
N ARG A 326 31.40 4.44 14.20
CA ARG A 326 30.95 5.78 14.57
C ARG A 326 31.79 6.31 15.73
N TRP A 327 32.19 7.57 15.66
CA TRP A 327 32.86 8.30 16.74
C TRP A 327 32.07 9.54 17.10
N THR A 328 32.07 9.95 18.37
CA THR A 328 31.39 11.17 18.79
C THR A 328 32.18 11.96 19.83
N THR A 329 32.02 13.29 19.81
CA THR A 329 32.62 14.23 20.75
C THR A 329 31.67 14.55 21.91
N SER A 330 32.18 15.19 22.96
CA SER A 330 31.34 15.67 24.06
C SER A 330 30.40 16.82 23.63
N GLY A 331 30.76 17.54 22.57
CA GLY A 331 29.98 18.61 21.95
C GLY A 331 28.89 18.14 20.97
N GLY A 332 28.85 16.84 20.65
CA GLY A 332 27.84 16.25 19.77
C GLY A 332 28.23 16.12 18.29
N ASP A 333 29.50 16.37 17.94
CA ASP A 333 30.01 16.07 16.60
C ASP A 333 30.11 14.55 16.40
N VAL A 334 29.93 14.10 15.15
CA VAL A 334 29.93 12.68 14.80
C VAL A 334 30.81 12.45 13.57
N TYR A 335 31.60 11.38 13.60
CA TYR A 335 32.44 10.93 12.49
C TYR A 335 32.15 9.47 12.17
N PHE A 336 31.98 9.14 10.89
CA PHE A 336 31.66 7.80 10.41
C PHE A 336 32.77 7.27 9.50
N THR A 337 33.08 5.98 9.63
CA THR A 337 34.04 5.30 8.76
C THR A 337 33.75 3.80 8.67
N ASN A 338 34.24 3.16 7.61
CA ASN A 338 34.26 1.70 7.46
C ASN A 338 35.63 1.09 7.81
N ARG A 339 36.60 1.92 8.20
CA ARG A 339 37.99 1.52 8.43
C ARG A 339 38.28 1.57 9.93
N GLU A 340 38.70 0.44 10.49
CA GLU A 340 38.88 0.31 11.94
C GLU A 340 40.06 1.17 12.43
N GLU A 341 41.06 1.32 11.58
CA GLU A 341 42.27 2.08 11.85
C GLU A 341 42.08 3.60 11.79
N GLU A 342 40.96 4.10 11.27
CA GLU A 342 40.70 5.52 11.15
C GLU A 342 40.21 6.12 12.47
N ASN A 343 41.17 6.57 13.27
CA ASN A 343 40.92 7.34 14.49
C ASN A 343 40.93 8.86 14.19
N PRO A 344 39.76 9.54 14.25
CA PRO A 344 39.65 10.97 13.92
C PRO A 344 40.54 11.88 14.78
N ASN A 345 40.92 11.45 15.98
CA ASN A 345 41.81 12.22 16.86
C ASN A 345 43.24 12.38 16.31
N LEU A 346 43.61 11.64 15.26
CA LEU A 346 44.94 11.71 14.64
C LEU A 346 45.04 12.78 13.55
N PHE A 347 43.91 13.30 13.07
CA PHE A 347 43.88 14.21 11.91
C PHE A 347 42.86 15.34 12.00
N TYR A 348 41.99 15.35 13.01
CA TYR A 348 41.20 16.53 13.37
C TYR A 348 41.77 17.24 14.59
N GLU A 349 41.63 18.57 14.64
CA GLU A 349 42.12 19.40 15.75
C GLU A 349 41.38 19.11 17.07
N ASN A 350 40.14 18.60 16.99
CA ASN A 350 39.40 18.15 18.16
C ASN A 350 39.79 16.70 18.50
N THR A 351 40.40 16.50 19.67
CA THR A 351 40.94 15.20 20.11
C THR A 351 40.03 14.48 21.12
N ASP A 352 38.77 14.91 21.28
CA ASP A 352 37.84 14.31 22.24
C ASP A 352 36.90 13.25 21.61
N PHE A 353 37.12 12.85 20.36
CA PHE A 353 36.32 11.80 19.73
C PHE A 353 36.52 10.47 20.45
N LYS A 354 35.41 9.83 20.79
CA LYS A 354 35.39 8.46 21.32
C LYS A 354 34.56 7.55 20.42
N ARG A 355 35.06 6.33 20.22
CA ARG A 355 34.34 5.30 19.45
C ARG A 355 33.03 4.98 20.15
N THR A 356 31.94 4.98 19.39
CA THR A 356 30.59 4.75 19.88
C THR A 356 30.24 3.28 19.62
N PRO A 357 30.16 2.43 20.66
CA PRO A 357 29.76 1.04 20.45
C PRO A 357 28.28 0.96 20.09
N VAL A 358 27.92 -0.03 19.28
CA VAL A 358 26.53 -0.43 19.07
C VAL A 358 25.97 -0.95 20.39
N ARG A 359 24.71 -0.59 20.71
CA ARG A 359 24.03 -1.07 21.91
C ARG A 359 23.94 -2.59 21.84
N LYS A 360 24.57 -3.26 22.81
CA LYS A 360 24.44 -4.70 22.99
C LYS A 360 22.96 -5.08 23.11
N ARG A 361 22.53 -6.04 22.30
CA ARG A 361 21.15 -6.55 22.34
C ARG A 361 21.00 -7.56 23.47
N LEU A 362 19.80 -7.72 24.04
CA LEU A 362 19.57 -8.72 25.09
C LEU A 362 19.51 -10.16 24.52
N ASN A 363 19.58 -10.33 23.19
CA ASN A 363 19.73 -11.62 22.50
C ASN A 363 21.20 -11.99 22.17
N GLU A 364 22.17 -11.12 22.49
CA GLU A 364 23.64 -11.32 22.38
C GLU A 364 24.30 -11.47 23.77
#